data_AF-A0A8J6BH43-F1
#
_entry.id   AF-A0A8J6BH43-F1
#
_cell.length_a   1.000
_cell.length_b   1.000
_cell.length_c   1.000
_cell.angle_alpha   90.00
_cell.angle_beta   90.00
_cell.angle_gamma   90.00
#
_symmetry.space_group_name_H-M   'P 1'
#
loop_
_entity.id
_entity.type
_entity.pdbx_description
1 polymer ?
#
loop_
_entity_poly.entity_id
_entity_poly.type
_entity_poly.pdbx_seq_one_letter_code
_entity_poly.pdbx_strand_id
1 'polypeptide(L)'
;MSLHGTVMESLLTWVNSLKVEEPIERLSQMEDLNIFIKIITKLNGNADEAARILKQPQEERLKFLQRHCRCGSRAEDLVNWQKILHGENSDLEICKVIVLLFYVSNMKCKNTQEWEMFDHKTQTELASILRFILDNEDDLSVDDKLIHFLQRK
;
A
#
# COMPACT_ATOMS: atom_id res chain seq x y z
N MET A 1 -14.50 10.14 7.17
CA MET A 1 -15.05 8.78 6.95
C MET A 1 -14.08 7.80 7.58
N SER A 2 -14.53 6.74 8.25
CA SER A 2 -13.65 5.84 9.03
C SER A 2 -13.29 4.60 8.23
N LEU A 3 -11.99 4.27 8.13
CA LEU A 3 -11.46 3.07 7.47
C LEU A 3 -11.38 1.85 8.40
N HIS A 4 -12.21 1.81 9.44
CA HIS A 4 -12.21 0.71 10.39
C HIS A 4 -13.01 -0.47 9.83
N GLY A 5 -12.30 -1.43 9.21
CA GLY A 5 -12.86 -2.66 8.65
C GLY A 5 -11.80 -3.76 8.53
N THR A 6 -12.25 -5.00 8.32
CA THR A 6 -11.40 -6.20 8.24
C THR A 6 -10.32 -6.11 7.16
N VAL A 7 -10.60 -5.37 6.09
CA VAL A 7 -9.67 -5.11 4.99
C VAL A 7 -8.45 -4.30 5.47
N MET A 8 -8.67 -3.22 6.24
CA MET A 8 -7.59 -2.39 6.77
C MET A 8 -6.73 -3.17 7.77
N GLU A 9 -7.36 -3.94 8.67
CA GLU A 9 -6.65 -4.81 9.60
C GLU A 9 -5.75 -5.80 8.86
N SER A 10 -6.26 -6.41 7.78
CA SER A 10 -5.52 -7.36 6.97
C SER A 10 -4.36 -6.71 6.22
N LEU A 11 -4.53 -5.48 5.73
CA LEU A 11 -3.45 -4.68 5.13
C LEU A 11 -2.35 -4.32 6.13
N LEU A 12 -2.70 -3.95 7.36
CA LEU A 12 -1.71 -3.71 8.43
C LEU A 12 -0.99 -5.00 8.83
N THR A 13 -1.71 -6.12 8.92
CA THR A 13 -1.10 -7.45 9.13
C THR A 13 -0.11 -7.77 8.01
N TRP A 14 -0.45 -7.47 6.75
CA TRP A 14 0.48 -7.60 5.63
C TRP A 14 1.71 -6.71 5.80
N VAL A 15 1.56 -5.41 6.09
CA VAL A 15 2.69 -4.50 6.32
C VAL A 15 3.62 -5.02 7.43
N ASN A 16 3.04 -5.40 8.58
CA ASN A 16 3.79 -5.90 9.73
C ASN A 16 4.54 -7.21 9.44
N SER A 17 3.97 -8.07 8.59
CA SER A 17 4.62 -9.33 8.21
C SER A 17 5.94 -9.14 7.44
N LEU A 18 6.14 -7.98 6.80
CA LEU A 18 7.37 -7.66 6.07
C LEU A 18 8.56 -7.37 7.00
N LYS A 19 8.30 -7.13 8.30
CA LYS A 19 9.31 -6.91 9.35
C LYS A 19 10.35 -5.84 8.95
N VAL A 20 9.85 -4.74 8.39
CA VAL A 20 10.68 -3.60 7.95
C VAL A 20 10.84 -2.53 9.05
N GLU A 21 9.99 -2.58 10.07
CA GLU A 21 9.97 -1.71 11.25
C GLU A 21 9.25 -2.44 12.39
N GLU A 22 9.25 -1.87 13.58
CA GLU A 22 8.33 -2.24 14.66
C GLU A 22 6.86 -2.29 14.19
N PRO A 23 6.04 -3.21 14.72
CA PRO A 23 4.65 -3.36 14.31
C PRO A 23 3.85 -2.06 14.42
N ILE A 24 3.10 -1.75 13.37
CA ILE A 24 2.19 -0.61 13.31
C ILE A 24 0.74 -1.04 13.57
N GLU A 25 -0.01 -0.16 14.23
CA GLU A 25 -1.43 -0.34 14.53
C GLU A 25 -2.31 0.68 13.81
N ARG A 26 -1.72 1.78 13.31
CA ARG A 26 -2.44 2.90 12.70
C ARG A 26 -1.74 3.41 11.45
N LEU A 27 -2.53 3.83 10.47
CA LEU A 27 -2.05 4.39 9.21
C LEU A 27 -1.25 5.69 9.41
N SER A 28 -1.57 6.48 10.45
CA SER A 28 -0.83 7.68 10.83
C SER A 28 0.67 7.42 11.10
N GLN A 29 1.07 6.18 11.43
CA GLN A 29 2.48 5.82 11.62
C GLN A 29 3.27 5.76 10.28
N MET A 30 2.59 5.82 9.13
CA MET A 30 3.20 5.76 7.80
C MET A 30 3.20 7.13 7.08
N GLU A 31 2.73 8.19 7.73
CA GLU A 31 2.63 9.54 7.14
C GLU A 31 3.99 10.12 6.72
N ASP A 32 5.06 9.75 7.41
CA ASP A 32 6.42 10.19 7.08
C ASP A 32 7.01 9.49 5.85
N LEU A 33 6.29 8.54 5.25
CA LEU A 33 6.67 7.73 4.09
C LEU A 33 7.86 6.78 4.30
N ASN A 34 8.47 6.74 5.48
CA ASN A 34 9.69 5.96 5.71
C ASN A 34 9.41 4.46 5.65
N ILE A 35 8.30 4.01 6.24
CA ILE A 35 7.91 2.60 6.20
C ILE A 35 7.68 2.16 4.76
N PHE A 36 7.03 2.97 3.92
CA PHE A 36 6.84 2.65 2.50
C PHE A 36 8.16 2.47 1.74
N ILE A 37 9.15 3.34 1.99
CA ILE A 37 10.48 3.20 1.38
C ILE A 37 11.12 1.88 1.80
N LYS A 38 11.03 1.51 3.09
CA LYS A 38 11.56 0.24 3.57
C LYS A 38 10.82 -0.97 2.99
N ILE A 39 9.50 -0.90 2.81
CA ILE A 39 8.72 -1.93 2.10
C ILE A 39 9.26 -2.12 0.67
N ILE A 40 9.37 -1.03 -0.09
CA ILE A 40 9.90 -1.09 -1.48
C ILE A 40 11.30 -1.69 -1.49
N THR A 41 12.14 -1.32 -0.53
CA THR A 41 13.51 -1.85 -0.39
C THR A 41 13.50 -3.35 -0.19
N LYS A 42 12.64 -3.84 0.71
CA LYS A 42 12.47 -5.26 1.01
C LYS A 42 12.02 -6.04 -0.22
N LEU A 43 11.12 -5.46 -1.02
CA LEU A 43 10.55 -6.09 -2.21
C LEU A 43 11.51 -6.10 -3.42
N ASN A 44 12.30 -5.05 -3.61
CA ASN A 44 13.12 -4.85 -4.81
C ASN A 44 14.62 -5.09 -4.59
N GLY A 45 15.09 -5.18 -3.33
CA GLY A 45 16.48 -5.50 -2.98
C GLY A 45 17.49 -4.35 -3.12
N ASN A 46 17.05 -3.11 -3.37
CA ASN A 46 17.95 -1.95 -3.57
C ASN A 46 18.11 -1.08 -2.31
N ALA A 47 18.92 -1.53 -1.36
CA ALA A 47 19.12 -0.85 -0.08
C ALA A 47 19.87 0.49 -0.18
N ASP A 48 20.80 0.62 -1.11
CA ASP A 48 21.63 1.83 -1.26
C ASP A 48 20.81 3.03 -1.75
N GLU A 49 19.90 2.80 -2.71
CA GLU A 49 18.98 3.83 -3.19
C GLU A 49 18.05 4.28 -2.06
N ALA A 50 17.46 3.32 -1.34
CA ALA A 50 16.56 3.61 -0.23
C ALA A 50 17.22 4.42 0.88
N ALA A 51 18.47 4.09 1.26
CA ALA A 51 19.23 4.85 2.26
C ALA A 51 19.48 6.30 1.85
N ARG A 52 19.61 6.58 0.55
CA ARG A 52 19.72 7.95 0.02
C ARG A 52 18.38 8.66 0.05
N ILE A 53 17.30 7.99 -0.36
CA ILE A 53 15.94 8.53 -0.42
C ILE A 53 15.40 8.86 0.98
N LEU A 54 15.67 8.04 2.01
CA LEU A 54 15.26 8.29 3.39
C LEU A 54 15.79 9.62 3.97
N LYS A 55 16.91 10.13 3.43
CA LYS A 55 17.50 11.41 3.83
C LYS A 55 16.95 12.61 3.06
N GLN A 56 16.11 12.38 2.05
CA GLN A 56 15.56 13.43 1.20
C GLN A 56 14.30 14.06 1.81
N PRO A 57 13.93 15.28 1.36
CA PRO A 57 12.64 15.88 1.70
C PRO A 57 11.45 14.98 1.36
N GLN A 58 10.31 15.23 2.00
CA GLN A 58 9.08 14.45 1.81
C GLN A 58 8.64 14.37 0.34
N GLU A 59 8.80 15.46 -0.43
CA GLU A 59 8.48 15.49 -1.85
C GLU A 59 9.28 14.48 -2.68
N GLU A 60 10.58 14.34 -2.42
CA GLU A 60 11.44 13.38 -3.11
C GLU A 60 11.13 11.94 -2.69
N ARG A 61 10.80 11.73 -1.41
CA ARG A 61 10.31 10.45 -0.89
C ARG A 61 8.98 10.05 -1.55
N LEU A 62 8.08 11.01 -1.75
CA LEU A 62 6.80 10.82 -2.44
C LEU A 62 7.01 10.46 -3.92
N LYS A 63 7.89 11.17 -4.63
CA LYS A 63 8.25 10.86 -6.03
C LYS A 63 8.87 9.47 -6.17
N PHE A 64 9.66 9.03 -5.20
CA PHE A 64 10.18 7.67 -5.16
C PHE A 64 9.05 6.64 -5.02
N LEU A 65 8.18 6.83 -4.03
CA LEU A 65 7.03 5.96 -3.78
C LEU A 65 6.09 5.85 -4.99
N GLN A 66 5.77 6.98 -5.63
CA GLN A 66 4.96 7.05 -6.86
C GLN A 66 5.52 6.15 -7.96
N ARG A 67 6.83 6.21 -8.21
CA ARG A 67 7.48 5.39 -9.26
C ARG A 67 7.36 3.90 -8.99
N HIS A 68 7.35 3.49 -7.73
CA HIS A 68 7.25 2.08 -7.32
C HIS A 68 5.81 1.57 -7.19
N CYS A 69 4.80 2.45 -7.16
CA CYS A 69 3.39 2.05 -7.21
C CYS A 69 2.89 1.83 -8.65
N ARG A 70 3.74 2.00 -9.67
CA ARG A 70 3.35 1.89 -11.08
C ARG A 70 2.99 0.46 -11.50
N CYS A 71 1.70 0.18 -11.61
CA CYS A 71 1.15 -1.11 -12.04
C CYS A 71 0.86 -1.25 -13.55
N GLY A 72 0.98 -0.20 -14.36
CA GLY A 72 0.75 -0.20 -15.81
C GLY A 72 -0.72 -0.10 -16.22
N SER A 73 -1.60 0.20 -15.26
CA SER A 73 -3.05 0.30 -15.41
C SER A 73 -3.58 1.60 -14.79
N ARG A 74 -4.89 1.88 -14.92
CA ARG A 74 -5.50 3.10 -14.33
C ARG A 74 -5.45 3.11 -12.81
N ALA A 75 -5.24 1.95 -12.19
CA ALA A 75 -5.05 1.84 -10.74
C ALA A 75 -3.88 2.71 -10.21
N GLU A 76 -2.89 3.08 -11.04
CA GLU A 76 -1.83 4.02 -10.64
C GLU A 76 -2.36 5.39 -10.21
N ASP A 77 -3.51 5.81 -10.74
CA ASP A 77 -4.14 7.10 -10.46
C ASP A 77 -5.04 7.07 -9.21
N LEU A 78 -5.14 5.94 -8.50
CA LEU A 78 -5.95 5.78 -7.29
C LEU A 78 -5.53 6.72 -6.16
N VAL A 79 -4.23 6.97 -6.05
CA VAL A 79 -3.67 7.72 -4.92
C VAL A 79 -3.61 9.20 -5.29
N ASN A 80 -4.29 10.02 -4.49
CA ASN A 80 -4.09 11.47 -4.53
C ASN A 80 -2.84 11.83 -3.70
N TRP A 81 -1.70 11.89 -4.37
CA TRP A 81 -0.41 12.17 -3.74
C TRP A 81 -0.31 13.57 -3.11
N GLN A 82 -1.09 14.54 -3.60
CA GLN A 82 -1.11 15.89 -3.02
C GLN A 82 -1.74 15.90 -1.64
N LYS A 83 -2.80 15.10 -1.44
CA LYS A 83 -3.43 14.92 -0.13
C LYS A 83 -2.47 14.32 0.90
N ILE A 84 -1.63 13.36 0.50
CA ILE A 84 -0.58 12.80 1.36
C ILE A 84 0.45 13.88 1.73
N LEU A 85 0.88 14.70 0.77
CA LEU A 85 1.88 15.74 1.01
C LEU A 85 1.39 16.82 1.99
N HIS A 86 0.11 17.18 1.91
CA HIS A 86 -0.51 18.23 2.74
C HIS A 86 -1.16 17.69 4.03
N GLY A 87 -1.15 16.36 4.24
CA GLY A 87 -1.76 15.73 5.42
C GLY A 87 -3.30 15.73 5.42
N GLU A 88 -3.94 15.95 4.28
CA GLU A 88 -5.40 16.01 4.15
C GLU A 88 -5.98 14.61 3.86
N ASN A 89 -6.83 14.05 4.73
CA ASN A 89 -7.37 12.69 4.57
C ASN A 89 -6.27 11.62 4.34
N SER A 90 -5.14 11.77 5.04
CA SER A 90 -3.94 10.94 4.88
C SER A 90 -4.24 9.44 4.98
N ASP A 91 -5.07 9.01 5.94
CA ASP A 91 -5.38 7.60 6.14
C ASP A 91 -5.93 6.89 4.89
N LEU A 92 -6.86 7.53 4.16
CA LEU A 92 -7.43 6.92 2.95
C LEU A 92 -6.37 6.77 1.87
N GLU A 93 -5.62 7.83 1.61
CA GLU A 93 -4.61 7.81 0.55
C GLU A 93 -3.43 6.88 0.93
N ILE A 94 -3.04 6.84 2.20
CA ILE A 94 -2.06 5.87 2.73
C ILE A 94 -2.59 4.45 2.54
N CYS A 95 -3.84 4.17 2.87
CA CYS A 95 -4.44 2.85 2.66
C CYS A 95 -4.41 2.43 1.18
N LYS A 96 -4.74 3.35 0.26
CA LYS A 96 -4.63 3.11 -1.19
C LYS A 96 -3.19 2.84 -1.64
N VAL A 97 -2.19 3.53 -1.07
CA VAL A 97 -0.78 3.22 -1.33
C VAL A 97 -0.44 1.79 -0.88
N ILE A 98 -0.89 1.35 0.30
CA ILE A 98 -0.65 -0.02 0.78
C ILE A 98 -1.28 -1.03 -0.19
N VAL A 99 -2.52 -0.79 -0.65
CA VAL A 99 -3.20 -1.62 -1.65
C VAL A 99 -2.37 -1.74 -2.95
N LEU A 100 -1.88 -0.61 -3.48
CA LEU A 100 -1.08 -0.61 -4.71
C LEU A 100 0.25 -1.34 -4.52
N LEU A 101 0.96 -1.09 -3.43
CA LEU A 101 2.22 -1.79 -3.14
C LEU A 101 1.99 -3.29 -2.96
N PHE A 102 0.91 -3.68 -2.27
CA PHE A 102 0.53 -5.07 -2.12
C PHE A 102 0.24 -5.72 -3.48
N TYR A 103 -0.54 -5.06 -4.34
CA TYR A 103 -0.84 -5.52 -5.69
C TYR A 103 0.42 -5.68 -6.55
N VAL A 104 1.25 -4.62 -6.63
CA VAL A 104 2.52 -4.65 -7.38
C VAL A 104 3.44 -5.75 -6.85
N SER A 105 3.52 -5.94 -5.53
CA SER A 105 4.37 -6.95 -4.92
C SER A 105 3.98 -8.38 -5.28
N ASN A 106 2.69 -8.65 -5.50
CA ASN A 106 2.19 -10.00 -5.83
C ASN A 106 2.14 -10.25 -7.34
N MET A 107 1.80 -9.23 -8.14
CA MET A 107 1.62 -9.41 -9.59
C MET A 107 2.89 -9.18 -10.39
N LYS A 108 3.77 -8.27 -9.94
CA LYS A 108 4.96 -7.87 -10.70
C LYS A 108 6.25 -8.36 -10.07
N CYS A 109 6.36 -8.25 -8.75
CA CYS A 109 7.50 -8.82 -8.04
C CYS A 109 7.25 -10.32 -7.86
N LYS A 110 8.27 -11.16 -8.07
CA LYS A 110 8.19 -12.59 -7.74
C LYS A 110 8.24 -12.81 -6.22
N ASN A 111 7.46 -12.04 -5.47
CA ASN A 111 7.42 -12.13 -4.03
C ASN A 111 6.73 -13.43 -3.65
N THR A 112 7.51 -14.40 -3.18
CA THR A 112 7.01 -15.65 -2.60
C THR A 112 6.61 -15.42 -1.15
N GLN A 113 5.79 -14.40 -0.89
CA GLN A 113 5.33 -14.15 0.47
C GLN A 113 4.57 -15.38 0.95
N GLU A 114 4.99 -15.94 2.08
CA GLU A 114 4.43 -17.17 2.62
C GLU A 114 3.03 -16.87 3.19
N TRP A 115 2.01 -16.98 2.35
CA TRP A 115 0.61 -16.76 2.73
C TRP A 115 0.18 -17.59 3.95
N GLU A 116 0.84 -18.73 4.18
CA GLU A 116 0.65 -19.63 5.32
C GLU A 116 0.87 -18.96 6.69
N MET A 117 1.60 -17.85 6.76
CA MET A 117 1.81 -17.11 8.01
C MET A 117 0.56 -16.34 8.47
N PHE A 118 -0.39 -16.11 7.57
CA PHE A 118 -1.62 -15.38 7.86
C PHE A 118 -2.75 -16.33 8.25
N ASP A 119 -3.64 -15.88 9.14
CA ASP A 119 -4.87 -16.61 9.42
C ASP A 119 -5.81 -16.62 8.19
N HIS A 120 -6.77 -17.54 8.18
CA HIS A 120 -7.69 -17.71 7.05
C HIS A 120 -8.49 -16.44 6.72
N LYS A 121 -8.84 -15.66 7.73
CA LYS A 121 -9.57 -14.39 7.57
C LYS A 121 -8.72 -13.38 6.80
N THR A 122 -7.48 -13.17 7.24
CA THR A 122 -6.50 -12.26 6.62
C THR A 122 -6.20 -12.70 5.20
N GLN A 123 -5.97 -14.01 4.97
CA GLN A 123 -5.76 -14.54 3.62
C GLN A 123 -6.94 -14.23 2.69
N THR A 124 -8.18 -14.43 3.18
CA THR A 124 -9.39 -14.15 2.39
C THR A 124 -9.51 -12.68 2.03
N GLU A 125 -9.28 -11.78 2.99
CA GLU A 125 -9.34 -10.34 2.74
C GLU A 125 -8.24 -9.90 1.77
N LEU A 126 -6.99 -10.32 1.99
CA LEU A 126 -5.87 -10.02 1.10
C LEU A 126 -6.11 -10.55 -0.33
N ALA A 127 -6.59 -11.79 -0.49
CA ALA A 127 -6.94 -12.33 -1.79
C ALA A 127 -8.06 -11.53 -2.47
N SER A 128 -9.04 -11.06 -1.70
CA SER A 128 -10.14 -10.24 -2.23
C SER A 128 -9.66 -8.86 -2.68
N ILE A 129 -8.62 -8.28 -2.06
CA ILE A 129 -8.00 -7.03 -2.49
C ILE A 129 -7.33 -7.23 -3.86
N LEU A 130 -6.53 -8.29 -4.01
CA LEU A 130 -5.88 -8.60 -5.30
C LEU A 130 -6.92 -8.79 -6.39
N ARG A 131 -7.98 -9.56 -6.11
CA ARG A 131 -9.08 -9.77 -7.04
C ARG A 131 -9.79 -8.47 -7.38
N PHE A 132 -10.07 -7.63 -6.39
CA PHE A 132 -10.72 -6.34 -6.62
C PHE A 132 -9.92 -5.48 -7.61
N ILE A 133 -8.60 -5.38 -7.42
CA ILE A 133 -7.75 -4.60 -8.34
C ILE A 133 -7.74 -5.24 -9.72
N LEU A 134 -7.50 -6.54 -9.85
CA LEU A 134 -7.54 -7.24 -11.15
C LEU A 134 -8.86 -7.04 -11.90
N ASP A 135 -9.99 -7.09 -11.20
CA ASP A 135 -11.31 -6.97 -11.80
C ASP A 135 -11.65 -5.51 -12.20
N ASN A 136 -10.93 -4.50 -11.69
CA ASN A 136 -11.29 -3.08 -11.86
C ASN A 136 -10.13 -2.17 -12.31
N GLU A 137 -8.92 -2.66 -12.54
CA GLU A 137 -7.74 -1.81 -12.75
C GLU A 137 -7.79 -0.91 -14.00
N ASP A 138 -8.69 -1.22 -14.94
CA ASP A 138 -8.96 -0.41 -16.15
C ASP A 138 -10.32 0.31 -16.12
N ASP A 139 -11.05 0.27 -15.00
CA ASP A 139 -12.32 0.95 -14.84
C ASP A 139 -12.14 2.46 -14.59
N LEU A 140 -13.01 3.30 -15.17
CA LEU A 140 -13.02 4.75 -14.95
C LEU A 140 -13.37 5.12 -13.49
N SER A 141 -14.14 4.26 -12.82
CA SER A 141 -14.68 4.43 -11.47
C SER A 141 -13.93 3.62 -10.40
N VAL A 142 -12.73 3.12 -10.73
CA VAL A 142 -11.93 2.27 -9.82
C VAL A 142 -11.68 2.93 -8.45
N ASP A 143 -11.52 4.26 -8.41
CA ASP A 143 -11.31 4.99 -7.16
C ASP A 143 -12.54 4.94 -6.24
N ASP A 144 -13.71 5.32 -6.76
CA ASP A 144 -14.98 5.29 -6.00
C ASP A 144 -15.30 3.87 -5.53
N LYS A 145 -15.12 2.88 -6.41
CA LYS A 145 -15.31 1.47 -6.09
C LYS A 145 -14.35 1.00 -4.99
N LEU A 146 -13.09 1.43 -5.03
CA LEU A 146 -12.10 1.07 -4.01
C LEU A 146 -12.46 1.69 -2.66
N ILE A 147 -12.91 2.94 -2.65
CA ILE A 147 -13.37 3.59 -1.41
C ILE A 147 -14.51 2.79 -0.77
N HIS A 148 -15.51 2.37 -1.56
CA HIS A 148 -16.60 1.54 -1.07
C HIS A 148 -16.11 0.16 -0.59
N PHE A 149 -15.19 -0.45 -1.32
CA PHE A 149 -14.59 -1.73 -0.95
C PHE A 149 -13.83 -1.65 0.38
N LEU A 150 -13.01 -0.61 0.57
CA LEU A 150 -12.23 -0.39 1.80
C LEU A 150 -13.09 -0.05 3.01
N GLN A 151 -14.32 0.43 2.80
CA GLN A 151 -15.26 0.79 3.86
C GLN A 151 -16.22 -0.35 4.25
N ARG A 152 -16.15 -1.50 3.58
CA ARG A 152 -16.99 -2.65 3.94
C ARG A 152 -16.58 -3.20 5.31
N LYS A 153 -17.58 -3.65 6.07
CA LYS A 153 -17.39 -4.28 7.38
C LYS A 153 -17.06 -5.75 7.27
#